data_AF-A0A059X617-F1
#
_entry.id   AF-A0A059X617-F1
#
_cell.length_a   1.000
_cell.length_b   1.000
_cell.length_c   1.000
_cell.angle_alpha   90.00
_cell.angle_beta   90.00
_cell.angle_gamma   90.00
#
_symmetry.space_group_name_H-M   'P 1'
#
loop_
_entity.id
_entity.type
_entity.pdbx_description
1 polymer ?
#
loop_
_entity_poly.entity_id
_entity_poly.type
_entity_poly.pdbx_seq_one_letter_code
_entity_poly.pdbx_strand_id
1 'polypeptide(L)'
;DVSTRTFFSYFASKEEVLFPDADARVSAALVAIDERRPGERPTQILLRALGELGDAGDDLVGPMAALRLRFMRSVPSVRGRGLQLQLDGQTAIAARLHAAFPDELDEVEAAALVGAFVGAIAGALQMLLRDEDDPDVVRERLRQATAIALRPWT
;
A
#
# COMPACT_ATOMS: atom_id res chain seq x y z
N ASP A 1 18.41 -27.80 -0.31
CA ASP A 1 17.74 -27.86 1.00
C ASP A 1 18.45 -26.88 1.92
N VAL A 2 17.78 -25.83 2.37
CA VAL A 2 18.37 -24.77 3.22
C VAL A 2 17.85 -24.97 4.64
N SER A 3 18.76 -25.16 5.60
CA SER A 3 18.40 -25.33 7.01
C SER A 3 17.64 -24.11 7.54
N THR A 4 16.67 -24.32 8.42
CA THR A 4 15.89 -23.26 9.08
C THR A 4 16.78 -22.19 9.72
N ARG A 5 17.97 -22.59 10.21
CA ARG A 5 18.98 -21.68 10.78
C ARG A 5 19.64 -20.79 9.73
N THR A 6 19.83 -21.28 8.51
CA THR A 6 20.44 -20.55 7.39
C THR A 6 19.41 -19.63 6.71
N PHE A 7 18.13 -19.96 6.73
CA PHE A 7 17.07 -19.09 6.22
C PHE A 7 16.91 -17.82 7.09
N PHE A 8 16.89 -17.98 8.42
CA PHE A 8 16.78 -16.84 9.34
C PHE A 8 18.08 -16.04 9.55
N SER A 9 19.22 -16.44 9.00
CA SER A 9 20.43 -15.60 9.05
C SER A 9 20.42 -14.47 8.02
N TYR A 10 19.56 -14.56 6.99
CA TYR A 10 19.40 -13.51 5.98
C TYR A 10 18.33 -12.47 6.34
N PHE A 11 17.58 -12.70 7.42
CA PHE A 11 16.51 -11.82 7.88
C PHE A 11 16.71 -11.53 9.36
N ALA A 12 16.72 -10.25 9.74
CA ALA A 12 16.87 -9.81 11.12
C ALA A 12 15.72 -10.31 12.02
N SER A 13 14.56 -10.66 11.45
CA SER A 13 13.46 -11.33 12.16
C SER A 13 12.56 -12.16 11.23
N LYS A 14 11.74 -13.06 11.80
CA LYS A 14 10.73 -13.83 11.05
C LYS A 14 9.70 -12.96 10.33
N GLU A 15 9.53 -11.73 10.78
CA GLU A 15 8.53 -10.78 10.28
C GLU A 15 9.01 -10.11 8.99
N GLU A 16 10.32 -9.95 8.81
CA GLU A 16 10.92 -9.33 7.63
C GLU A 16 10.68 -10.18 6.36
N VAL A 17 10.57 -11.50 6.53
CA VAL A 17 10.18 -12.45 5.46
C VAL A 17 8.75 -12.19 4.98
N LEU A 18 7.87 -11.66 5.83
CA LEU A 18 6.48 -11.38 5.48
C LEU A 18 6.32 -10.02 4.78
N PHE A 19 7.29 -9.12 4.89
CA PHE A 19 7.20 -7.75 4.34
C PHE A 19 8.36 -7.35 3.40
N PRO A 20 8.86 -8.21 2.49
CA PRO A 20 9.91 -7.81 1.56
C PRO A 20 9.44 -6.72 0.57
N ASP A 21 8.14 -6.68 0.29
CA ASP A 21 7.55 -5.81 -0.75
C ASP A 21 6.91 -4.53 -0.17
N ALA A 22 6.98 -4.31 1.14
CA ALA A 22 6.49 -3.06 1.74
C ALA A 22 7.18 -1.84 1.11
N ASP A 23 8.48 -1.98 0.81
CA ASP A 23 9.26 -0.99 0.08
C ASP A 23 8.75 -0.79 -1.36
N ALA A 24 8.24 -1.83 -2.02
CA ALA A 24 7.79 -1.75 -3.41
C ALA A 24 6.52 -0.89 -3.56
N ARG A 25 5.55 -1.01 -2.64
CA ARG A 25 4.31 -0.20 -2.68
C ARG A 25 4.59 1.27 -2.44
N VAL A 26 5.41 1.54 -1.43
CA VAL A 26 5.84 2.90 -1.12
C VAL A 26 6.64 3.46 -2.30
N SER A 27 7.57 2.68 -2.85
CA SER A 27 8.36 3.08 -4.02
C SER A 27 7.49 3.37 -5.24
N ALA A 28 6.48 2.55 -5.53
CA ALA A 28 5.57 2.79 -6.65
C ALA A 28 4.80 4.11 -6.49
N ALA A 29 4.31 4.41 -5.28
CA ALA A 29 3.66 5.69 -5.00
C ALA A 29 4.63 6.87 -5.16
N LEU A 30 5.87 6.75 -4.66
CA LEU A 30 6.89 7.79 -4.80
C LEU A 30 7.27 8.00 -6.27
N VAL A 31 7.52 6.94 -7.03
CA VAL A 31 7.81 7.01 -8.48
C VAL A 31 6.65 7.66 -9.23
N ALA A 32 5.40 7.29 -8.92
CA ALA A 32 4.25 7.90 -9.58
C ALA A 32 4.14 9.41 -9.32
N ILE A 33 4.50 9.87 -8.12
CA ILE A 33 4.57 11.31 -7.77
C ILE A 33 5.69 12.00 -8.55
N ASP A 34 6.84 11.35 -8.67
CA ASP A 34 8.03 11.88 -9.34
C ASP A 34 7.82 12.01 -10.85
N GLU A 35 7.10 11.05 -11.43
CA GLU A 35 6.74 10.97 -12.84
C GLU A 35 5.36 11.60 -13.14
N ARG A 36 4.91 12.54 -12.29
CA ARG A 36 3.61 13.20 -12.47
C ARG A 36 3.48 13.82 -13.87
N ARG A 37 2.30 13.65 -14.45
CA ARG A 37 1.99 14.18 -15.79
C ARG A 37 1.53 15.64 -15.68
N PRO A 38 1.73 16.48 -16.71
CA PRO A 38 1.23 17.85 -16.70
C PRO A 38 -0.29 17.89 -16.47
N GLY A 39 -0.74 18.64 -15.46
CA GLY A 39 -2.15 18.76 -15.09
C GLY A 39 -2.73 17.56 -14.32
N GLU A 40 -1.90 16.58 -13.95
CA GLU A 40 -2.32 15.45 -13.12
C GLU A 40 -2.53 15.90 -11.67
N ARG A 41 -3.70 15.60 -11.12
CA ARG A 41 -4.05 15.93 -9.73
C ARG A 41 -3.42 14.94 -8.75
N PRO A 42 -3.19 15.33 -7.48
CA PRO A 42 -2.68 14.44 -6.43
C PRO A 42 -3.42 13.10 -6.32
N THR A 43 -4.75 13.13 -6.38
CA THR A 43 -5.58 11.91 -6.31
C THR A 43 -5.44 11.00 -7.53
N GLN A 44 -5.25 11.57 -8.72
CA GLN A 44 -5.07 10.81 -9.95
C GLN A 44 -3.74 10.06 -9.94
N ILE A 45 -2.68 10.69 -9.41
CA ILE A 45 -1.37 10.04 -9.21
C ILE A 45 -1.48 8.83 -8.30
N LEU A 46 -2.11 8.98 -7.14
CA LEU A 46 -2.25 7.88 -6.17
C LEU A 46 -3.10 6.72 -6.73
N LEU A 47 -4.19 7.03 -7.45
CA LEU A 47 -5.03 6.02 -8.10
C LEU A 47 -4.30 5.31 -9.25
N ARG A 48 -3.44 6.03 -9.99
CA ARG A 48 -2.58 5.44 -11.02
C ARG A 48 -1.55 4.50 -10.40
N ALA A 49 -0.86 4.92 -9.35
CA ALA A 49 0.09 4.09 -8.61
C ALA A 49 -0.56 2.79 -8.10
N LEU A 50 -1.79 2.89 -7.57
CA LEU A 50 -2.56 1.71 -7.16
C LEU A 50 -2.86 0.76 -8.34
N GLY A 51 -3.15 1.30 -9.52
CA GLY A 51 -3.37 0.52 -10.73
C GLY A 51 -2.13 -0.25 -11.17
N GLU A 52 -0.99 0.44 -11.22
CA GLU A 52 0.30 -0.12 -11.64
C GLU A 52 0.78 -1.23 -10.68
N LEU A 53 0.53 -1.10 -9.37
CA LEU A 53 0.78 -2.16 -8.39
C LEU A 53 -0.07 -3.41 -8.60
N GLY A 54 -1.28 -3.24 -9.13
CA GLY A 54 -2.15 -4.35 -9.48
C GLY A 54 -1.62 -5.17 -10.66
N ASP A 55 -0.99 -4.51 -11.62
CA ASP A 55 -0.52 -5.10 -12.88
C ASP A 55 0.88 -5.73 -12.76
N ALA A 56 1.69 -5.25 -11.81
CA ALA A 56 3.07 -5.72 -11.58
C ALA A 56 3.18 -7.10 -10.87
N GLY A 57 2.06 -7.68 -10.43
CA GLY A 57 2.00 -9.04 -9.89
C GLY A 57 1.99 -9.13 -8.36
N ASP A 58 1.08 -9.98 -7.88
CA ASP A 58 0.93 -10.59 -6.54
C ASP A 58 0.90 -9.73 -5.26
N ASP A 59 1.31 -8.46 -5.30
CA ASP A 59 1.64 -7.78 -4.04
C ASP A 59 0.40 -7.32 -3.24
N LEU A 60 -0.67 -6.83 -3.88
CA LEU A 60 -1.87 -6.39 -3.16
C LEU A 60 -2.96 -7.47 -3.03
N VAL A 61 -3.01 -8.41 -3.97
CA VAL A 61 -4.16 -9.30 -4.17
C VAL A 61 -3.79 -10.77 -4.37
N GLY A 62 -2.49 -11.07 -4.32
CA GLY A 62 -1.97 -12.41 -4.53
C GLY A 62 -2.05 -13.35 -3.31
N PRO A 63 -1.70 -14.63 -3.48
CA PRO A 63 -1.63 -15.59 -2.37
C PRO A 63 -0.73 -15.11 -1.22
N MET A 64 0.36 -14.42 -1.52
CA MET A 64 1.23 -13.83 -0.49
C MET A 64 0.55 -12.69 0.27
N ALA A 65 -0.22 -11.84 -0.40
CA ALA A 65 -1.00 -10.79 0.25
C ALA A 65 -2.05 -11.37 1.21
N ALA A 66 -2.75 -12.42 0.79
CA ALA A 66 -3.71 -13.15 1.63
C ALA A 66 -3.02 -13.77 2.87
N LEU A 67 -1.83 -14.37 2.68
CA LEU A 67 -1.06 -14.95 3.77
C LEU A 67 -0.58 -13.89 4.78
N ARG A 68 -0.07 -12.76 4.32
CA ARG A 68 0.31 -11.61 5.16
C ARG A 68 -0.88 -11.13 5.99
N LEU A 69 -2.03 -10.94 5.34
CA LEU A 69 -3.25 -10.48 6.02
C LEU A 69 -3.70 -11.48 7.09
N ARG A 70 -3.62 -12.79 6.82
CA ARG A 70 -3.89 -13.84 7.81
C ARG A 70 -2.94 -13.74 9.00
N PHE A 71 -1.64 -13.57 8.79
CA PHE A 71 -0.68 -13.43 9.88
C PHE A 71 -0.86 -12.11 10.65
N MET A 72 -1.14 -10.99 9.98
CA MET A 72 -1.48 -9.75 10.66
C MET A 72 -2.75 -9.91 11.52
N ARG A 73 -3.71 -10.76 11.13
CA ARG A 73 -4.89 -11.05 11.96
C ARG A 73 -4.59 -11.95 13.15
N SER A 74 -3.76 -12.98 13.00
CA SER A 74 -3.56 -14.00 14.04
C SER A 74 -2.33 -13.79 14.93
N VAL A 75 -1.32 -13.03 14.46
CA VAL A 75 -0.03 -12.86 15.14
C VAL A 75 0.16 -11.37 15.50
N PRO A 76 0.05 -10.98 16.80
CA PRO A 76 0.14 -9.58 17.21
C PRO A 76 1.43 -8.87 16.84
N SER A 77 2.57 -9.56 16.90
CA SER A 77 3.88 -8.95 16.60
C SER A 77 4.00 -8.61 15.10
N VAL A 78 3.58 -9.53 14.22
CA VAL A 78 3.48 -9.30 12.76
C VAL A 78 2.53 -8.14 12.45
N ARG A 79 1.39 -8.06 13.15
CA ARG A 79 0.47 -6.93 13.01
C ARG A 79 1.14 -5.61 13.37
N GLY A 80 1.84 -5.57 14.51
CA GLY A 80 2.56 -4.38 14.97
C GLY A 80 3.60 -3.92 13.95
N ARG A 81 4.41 -4.85 13.44
CA ARG A 81 5.41 -4.55 12.41
C ARG A 81 4.79 -4.05 11.11
N GLY A 82 3.72 -4.69 10.64
CA GLY A 82 3.01 -4.27 9.43
C GLY A 82 2.43 -2.87 9.55
N LEU A 83 1.82 -2.53 10.69
CA LEU A 83 1.29 -1.19 10.95
C LEU A 83 2.41 -0.13 11.06
N GLN A 84 3.55 -0.47 11.66
CA GLN A 84 4.70 0.43 11.70
C GLN A 84 5.20 0.76 10.28
N LEU A 85 5.42 -0.26 9.45
CA LEU A 85 5.85 -0.06 8.06
C LEU A 85 4.85 0.77 7.25
N GLN A 86 3.55 0.53 7.47
CA GLN A 86 2.48 1.29 6.82
C GLN A 86 2.51 2.77 7.22
N LEU A 87 2.74 3.08 8.49
CA LEU A 87 2.86 4.46 8.98
C LEU A 87 4.10 5.15 8.40
N ASP A 88 5.25 4.47 8.43
CA ASP A 88 6.51 5.00 7.87
C ASP A 88 6.34 5.33 6.36
N GLY A 89 5.73 4.42 5.61
CA GLY A 89 5.41 4.61 4.20
C GLY A 89 4.42 5.76 3.94
N GLN A 90 3.37 5.87 4.76
CA GLN A 90 2.40 6.97 4.66
C GLN A 90 3.07 8.32 4.88
N THR A 91 3.97 8.43 5.87
CA THR A 91 4.73 9.67 6.12
C THR A 91 5.64 10.02 4.94
N ALA A 92 6.34 9.04 4.38
CA ALA A 92 7.22 9.27 3.22
C ALA A 92 6.44 9.74 1.99
N ILE A 93 5.32 9.09 1.67
CA ILE A 93 4.47 9.45 0.52
C ILE A 93 3.85 10.84 0.74
N ALA A 94 3.36 11.15 1.94
CA ALA A 94 2.76 12.45 2.25
C ALA A 94 3.76 13.60 2.09
N ALA A 95 4.97 13.44 2.62
CA ALA A 95 6.04 14.44 2.46
C ALA A 95 6.38 14.66 0.98
N ARG A 96 6.48 13.58 0.20
CA ARG A 96 6.78 13.67 -1.23
C ARG A 96 5.65 14.30 -2.04
N LEU A 97 4.40 13.99 -1.67
CA LEU A 97 3.22 14.54 -2.31
C LEU A 97 3.10 16.05 -2.06
N HIS A 98 3.29 16.49 -0.81
CA HIS A 98 3.33 17.92 -0.47
C HIS A 98 4.42 18.65 -1.26
N ALA A 99 5.64 18.09 -1.31
CA ALA A 99 6.74 18.70 -2.06
C ALA A 99 6.46 18.82 -3.58
N ALA A 100 5.64 17.92 -4.14
CA ALA A 100 5.24 17.97 -5.54
C ALA A 100 4.08 18.96 -5.82
N PHE A 101 3.29 19.29 -4.79
CA PHE A 101 2.09 20.12 -4.87
C PHE A 101 2.04 21.19 -3.75
N PRO A 102 3.10 22.00 -3.56
CA PRO A 102 3.19 22.91 -2.41
C PRO A 102 2.15 24.05 -2.44
N ASP A 103 1.62 24.36 -3.63
CA ASP A 103 0.60 25.40 -3.82
C ASP A 103 -0.84 24.86 -3.72
N GLU A 104 -1.03 23.54 -3.73
CA GLU A 104 -2.35 22.89 -3.71
C GLU A 104 -2.66 22.15 -2.40
N LEU A 105 -1.63 21.68 -1.70
CA LEU A 105 -1.76 20.91 -0.46
C LEU A 105 -0.77 21.42 0.58
N ASP A 106 -1.24 21.75 1.78
CA ASP A 106 -0.34 21.85 2.93
C ASP A 106 0.12 20.46 3.42
N GLU A 107 1.04 20.44 4.39
CA GLU A 107 1.58 19.18 4.93
C GLU A 107 0.49 18.29 5.56
N VAL A 108 -0.50 18.89 6.22
CA VAL A 108 -1.58 18.19 6.92
C VAL A 108 -2.58 17.63 5.92
N GLU A 109 -2.93 18.40 4.90
CA GLU A 109 -3.81 18.00 3.79
C GLU A 109 -3.19 16.86 2.98
N ALA A 110 -1.90 16.95 2.66
CA ALA A 110 -1.17 15.86 2.02
C ALA A 110 -1.16 14.59 2.88
N ALA A 111 -0.89 14.72 4.19
CA ALA A 111 -0.93 13.58 5.11
C ALA A 111 -2.32 12.97 5.25
N ALA A 112 -3.37 13.79 5.29
CA ALA A 112 -4.75 13.34 5.35
C ALA A 112 -5.19 12.63 4.07
N LEU A 113 -4.80 13.15 2.90
CA LEU A 113 -5.07 12.53 1.61
C LEU A 113 -4.40 11.15 1.51
N VAL A 114 -3.10 11.06 1.83
CA VAL A 114 -2.39 9.77 1.81
C VAL A 114 -2.98 8.82 2.86
N GLY A 115 -3.33 9.30 4.05
CA GLY A 115 -4.01 8.51 5.07
C GLY A 115 -5.35 7.95 4.59
N ALA A 116 -6.16 8.76 3.90
CA ALA A 116 -7.42 8.32 3.30
C ALA A 116 -7.18 7.25 2.22
N PHE A 117 -6.18 7.45 1.35
CA PHE A 117 -5.79 6.50 0.31
C PHE A 117 -5.37 5.15 0.89
N VAL A 118 -4.41 5.15 1.82
CA VAL A 118 -3.90 3.94 2.47
C VAL A 118 -5.00 3.25 3.30
N GLY A 119 -5.79 4.04 4.04
CA GLY A 119 -6.90 3.54 4.85
C GLY A 119 -8.00 2.88 4.02
N ALA A 120 -8.34 3.45 2.86
CA ALA A 120 -9.31 2.87 1.94
C ALA A 120 -8.83 1.50 1.41
N ILE A 121 -7.56 1.41 1.02
CA ILE A 121 -6.95 0.15 0.56
C ILE A 121 -6.98 -0.90 1.67
N ALA A 122 -6.48 -0.55 2.86
CA ALA A 122 -6.42 -1.47 3.99
C ALA A 122 -7.82 -1.95 4.41
N GLY A 123 -8.79 -1.05 4.49
CA GLY A 123 -10.18 -1.37 4.85
C GLY A 123 -10.85 -2.29 3.83
N ALA A 124 -10.69 -2.00 2.53
CA ALA A 124 -11.24 -2.83 1.46
C ALA A 124 -10.62 -4.24 1.44
N LEU A 125 -9.28 -4.35 1.54
CA LEU A 125 -8.59 -5.64 1.56
C LEU A 125 -8.99 -6.50 2.77
N GLN A 126 -9.30 -5.89 3.91
CA GLN A 126 -9.83 -6.64 5.06
C GLN A 126 -11.15 -7.36 4.74
N MET A 127 -11.98 -6.79 3.86
CA MET A 127 -13.24 -7.42 3.47
C MET A 127 -13.06 -8.38 2.30
N LEU A 128 -12.35 -7.95 1.25
CA LEU A 128 -12.26 -8.69 0.00
C LEU A 128 -11.44 -9.98 0.10
N LEU A 129 -10.36 -9.99 0.88
CA LEU A 129 -9.52 -11.19 1.06
C LEU A 129 -10.07 -12.17 2.12
N ARG A 130 -11.38 -12.08 2.44
CA ARG A 130 -12.08 -13.10 3.25
C ARG A 130 -12.67 -14.21 2.39
N ASP A 131 -12.92 -13.93 1.12
CA ASP A 131 -13.55 -14.84 0.17
C ASP A 131 -12.53 -15.29 -0.88
N GLU A 132 -12.74 -16.47 -1.50
CA GLU A 132 -11.94 -16.95 -2.64
C GLU A 132 -12.36 -16.23 -3.94
N ASP A 133 -12.37 -14.90 -3.89
CA ASP A 133 -12.74 -14.05 -5.01
C ASP A 133 -11.64 -14.04 -6.08
N ASP A 134 -12.06 -13.93 -7.33
CA ASP A 134 -11.17 -13.74 -8.48
C ASP A 134 -10.27 -12.50 -8.26
N PRO A 135 -8.93 -12.61 -8.36
CA PRO A 135 -8.00 -11.49 -8.16
C PRO A 135 -8.33 -10.25 -9.00
N ASP A 136 -8.86 -10.41 -10.20
CA ASP A 136 -9.24 -9.29 -11.07
C ASP A 136 -10.47 -8.55 -10.51
N VAL A 137 -11.43 -9.29 -9.95
CA VAL A 137 -12.61 -8.72 -9.28
C VAL A 137 -12.18 -7.98 -8.01
N VAL A 138 -11.26 -8.54 -7.23
CA VAL A 138 -10.74 -7.87 -6.02
C VAL A 138 -9.98 -6.61 -6.40
N ARG A 139 -9.14 -6.63 -7.45
CA ARG A 139 -8.41 -5.45 -7.93
C ARG A 139 -9.37 -4.33 -8.34
N GLU A 140 -10.42 -4.67 -9.10
CA GLU A 140 -11.39 -3.69 -9.54
C GLU A 140 -12.19 -3.10 -8.38
N ARG A 141 -12.67 -3.94 -7.45
CA ARG A 141 -13.37 -3.46 -6.25
C ARG A 141 -12.48 -2.59 -5.36
N LEU A 142 -11.20 -2.92 -5.24
CA LEU A 142 -10.23 -2.12 -4.50
C LEU A 142 -10.04 -0.74 -5.12
N ARG A 143 -9.86 -0.68 -6.45
CA ARG A 143 -9.74 0.58 -7.20
C ARG A 143 -11.00 1.43 -7.04
N GLN A 144 -12.18 0.84 -7.18
CA GLN A 144 -13.46 1.54 -7.00
C GLN A 144 -13.64 2.07 -5.58
N ALA A 145 -13.39 1.25 -4.56
CA ALA A 145 -13.50 1.65 -3.15
C ALA A 145 -12.56 2.81 -2.82
N THR A 146 -11.32 2.75 -3.32
CA THR A 146 -10.33 3.81 -3.14
C THR A 146 -10.76 5.10 -3.84
N ALA A 147 -11.22 5.02 -5.10
CA ALA A 147 -11.72 6.17 -5.82
C ALA A 147 -12.93 6.84 -5.13
N ILE A 148 -13.83 6.04 -4.53
CA ILE A 148 -14.96 6.56 -3.73
C ILE A 148 -14.46 7.32 -2.50
N ALA A 149 -13.50 6.75 -1.76
CA ALA A 149 -12.95 7.37 -0.55
C ALA A 149 -12.24 8.70 -0.84
N LEU A 150 -11.63 8.83 -2.02
CA LEU A 150 -10.90 10.03 -2.42
C LEU A 150 -11.77 11.12 -3.08
N ARG A 151 -13.09 10.90 -3.28
CA ARG A 151 -13.98 11.89 -3.91
C ARG A 151 -13.94 13.31 -3.32
N PRO A 152 -13.81 13.51 -2.00
CA PRO A 152 -13.72 14.87 -1.45
C PRO A 152 -12.53 15.69 -1.95
N TRP A 153 -11.56 15.03 -2.58
CA TRP A 153 -10.30 15.61 -3.07
C TRP A 153 -10.25 15.69 -4.60
N THR A 154 -11.29 15.22 -5.30
CA THR A 154 -11.45 15.26 -6.77
C THR A 154 -12.26 16.46 -7.25
#